data_AF-A0A9P5BZC1-F1
#
_entry.id   AF-A0A9P5BZC1-F1
#
_cell.length_a   1.000
_cell.length_b   1.000
_cell.length_c   1.000
_cell.angle_alpha   90.00
_cell.angle_beta   90.00
_cell.angle_gamma   90.00
#
_symmetry.space_group_name_H-M   'P 1'
#
loop_
_entity.id
_entity.type
_entity.pdbx_description
1 polymer ?
#
loop_
_entity_poly.entity_id
_entity_poly.type
_entity_poly.pdbx_seq_one_letter_code
_entity_poly.pdbx_strand_id
1 'polypeptide(L)'
;MKLTIAAILSLATFAMAAPSPQNAGRPVPNGACCVANTSLKQDVCNVNGQSGRCVPSGANNCGAQLTCIEDSRLTCDANTLERGRPLCRLASEFNKV
;
A
#
# COMPACT_ATOMS: atom_id res chain seq x y z
N MET A 1 -52.80 -14.42 32.23
CA MET A 1 -52.02 -13.16 32.10
C MET A 1 -51.32 -13.20 30.75
N LYS A 2 -51.62 -12.23 29.86
CA LYS A 2 -51.07 -12.13 28.50
C LYS A 2 -49.75 -11.35 28.58
N LEU A 3 -48.63 -11.98 28.22
CA LEU A 3 -47.33 -11.32 28.07
C LEU A 3 -47.02 -11.20 26.58
N THR A 4 -47.32 -10.04 26.02
CA THR A 4 -46.97 -9.64 24.65
C THR A 4 -45.48 -9.27 24.62
N ILE A 5 -44.63 -10.19 24.17
CA ILE A 5 -43.20 -9.97 23.93
C ILE A 5 -43.04 -9.43 22.52
N ALA A 6 -42.81 -8.12 22.39
CA ALA A 6 -42.40 -7.50 21.14
C ALA A 6 -40.87 -7.64 21.00
N ALA A 7 -40.44 -8.65 20.24
CA ALA A 7 -39.03 -8.81 19.87
C ALA A 7 -38.67 -7.79 18.78
N ILE A 8 -37.91 -6.76 19.15
CA ILE A 8 -37.40 -5.74 18.24
C ILE A 8 -36.20 -6.36 17.50
N LEU A 9 -36.41 -6.79 16.25
CA LEU A 9 -35.31 -7.19 15.35
C LEU A 9 -34.55 -5.94 14.91
N SER A 10 -33.42 -5.66 15.54
CA SER A 10 -32.46 -4.67 15.05
C SER A 10 -31.68 -5.25 13.86
N LEU A 11 -32.05 -4.88 12.63
CA LEU A 11 -31.28 -5.21 11.43
C LEU A 11 -30.02 -4.33 11.38
N ALA A 12 -28.87 -4.89 11.77
CA ALA A 12 -27.57 -4.28 11.52
C ALA A 12 -27.15 -4.58 10.07
N THR A 13 -27.12 -3.56 9.21
CA THR A 13 -26.56 -3.63 7.87
C THR A 13 -25.04 -3.52 7.93
N PHE A 14 -24.34 -4.64 7.68
CA PHE A 14 -22.89 -4.63 7.47
C PHE A 14 -22.60 -4.19 6.03
N ALA A 15 -22.11 -2.98 5.85
CA ALA A 15 -21.58 -2.52 4.57
C ALA A 15 -20.29 -3.30 4.25
N MET A 16 -20.31 -4.10 3.18
CA MET A 16 -19.17 -4.87 2.72
C MET A 16 -18.24 -3.92 1.94
N ALA A 17 -17.10 -3.55 2.52
CA ALA A 17 -16.07 -2.81 1.77
C ALA A 17 -15.47 -3.73 0.71
N ALA A 18 -15.75 -3.47 -0.57
CA ALA A 18 -15.16 -4.23 -1.67
C ALA A 18 -13.63 -4.00 -1.69
N PRO A 19 -12.81 -5.07 -1.84
CA PRO A 19 -11.38 -4.91 -1.93
C PRO A 19 -11.04 -4.09 -3.18
N SER A 20 -10.33 -2.98 -2.99
CA SER A 20 -9.80 -2.22 -4.14
C SER A 20 -8.67 -3.02 -4.80
N PRO A 21 -8.61 -3.07 -6.14
CA PRO A 21 -7.53 -3.75 -6.83
C PRO A 21 -6.17 -3.17 -6.42
N GLN A 22 -5.18 -4.04 -6.17
CA GLN A 22 -3.84 -3.58 -5.82
C GLN A 22 -3.30 -2.63 -6.90
N ASN A 23 -2.58 -1.59 -6.47
CA ASN A 23 -2.03 -0.55 -7.35
C ASN A 23 -3.04 0.04 -8.33
N ALA A 24 -4.33 0.11 -7.96
CA ALA A 24 -5.42 0.53 -8.84
C ALA A 24 -5.45 -0.23 -10.18
N GLY A 25 -5.15 -1.53 -10.16
CA GLY A 25 -5.13 -2.42 -11.33
C GLY A 25 -3.81 -2.43 -12.10
N ARG A 26 -2.79 -1.66 -11.67
CA ARG A 26 -1.44 -1.74 -12.24
C ARG A 26 -0.73 -3.03 -11.80
N PRO A 27 0.28 -3.50 -12.55
CA PRO A 27 1.10 -4.64 -12.15
C PRO A 27 1.72 -4.48 -10.76
N VAL A 28 1.82 -5.58 -10.03
CA VAL A 28 2.61 -5.69 -8.80
C VAL A 28 3.98 -6.26 -9.20
N PRO A 29 5.04 -5.45 -9.33
CA PRO A 29 6.33 -5.96 -9.78
C PRO A 29 6.93 -6.91 -8.76
N ASN A 30 7.59 -7.97 -9.24
CA ASN A 30 8.39 -8.87 -8.43
C ASN A 30 9.86 -8.74 -8.84
N GLY A 31 10.70 -8.25 -7.92
CA GLY A 31 12.12 -8.01 -8.14
C GLY A 31 12.59 -6.71 -7.50
N ALA A 32 13.87 -6.38 -7.68
CA ALA A 32 14.46 -5.21 -7.06
C ALA A 32 13.99 -3.86 -7.65
N CYS A 33 13.52 -3.87 -8.91
CA CYS A 33 13.10 -2.67 -9.64
C CYS A 33 11.63 -2.76 -10.02
N CYS A 34 10.94 -1.62 -9.92
CA CYS A 34 9.54 -1.51 -10.33
C CYS A 34 9.40 -1.33 -11.85
N VAL A 35 8.18 -1.51 -12.38
CA VAL A 35 7.94 -1.43 -13.82
C VAL A 35 8.09 0.01 -14.29
N ALA A 36 9.09 0.27 -15.14
CA ALA A 36 9.30 1.58 -15.75
C ALA A 36 8.04 2.13 -16.39
N ASN A 37 7.80 3.43 -16.20
CA ASN A 37 6.68 4.19 -16.78
C ASN A 37 5.26 3.65 -16.43
N THR A 38 5.18 2.61 -15.61
CA THR A 38 3.91 1.96 -15.24
C THR A 38 3.70 2.03 -13.74
N SER A 39 4.67 1.60 -12.93
CA SER A 39 4.59 1.68 -11.48
C SER A 39 4.67 3.12 -11.01
N LEU A 40 3.78 3.49 -10.10
CA LEU A 40 3.78 4.78 -9.43
C LEU A 40 4.47 4.69 -8.07
N LYS A 41 4.88 5.84 -7.54
CA LYS A 41 5.40 5.92 -6.17
C LYS A 41 4.34 5.40 -5.19
N GLN A 42 4.80 4.64 -4.20
CA GLN A 42 4.00 3.95 -3.20
C GLN A 42 3.20 2.74 -3.70
N ASP A 43 3.33 2.34 -4.97
CA ASP A 43 2.75 1.08 -5.43
C ASP A 43 3.33 -0.10 -4.65
N VAL A 44 2.49 -1.09 -4.36
CA VAL A 44 2.90 -2.37 -3.78
C VAL A 44 3.78 -3.10 -4.78
N CYS A 45 4.86 -3.68 -4.28
CA CYS A 45 5.73 -4.57 -5.03
C CYS A 45 6.13 -5.76 -4.16
N ASN A 46 6.76 -6.76 -4.77
CA ASN A 46 7.35 -7.89 -4.08
C ASN A 46 8.85 -7.96 -4.36
N VAL A 47 9.63 -8.22 -3.33
CA VAL A 47 11.09 -8.41 -3.46
C VAL A 47 11.53 -9.44 -2.43
N ASN A 48 12.33 -10.42 -2.84
CA ASN A 48 12.78 -11.52 -1.99
C ASN A 48 11.65 -12.28 -1.24
N GLY A 49 10.46 -12.37 -1.86
CA GLY A 49 9.27 -12.99 -1.24
C GLY A 49 8.58 -12.15 -0.17
N GLN A 50 9.01 -10.91 0.06
CA GLN A 50 8.39 -9.96 0.98
C GLN A 50 7.51 -8.96 0.23
N SER A 51 6.60 -8.31 0.95
CA SER A 51 5.89 -7.11 0.48
C SER A 51 6.80 -5.89 0.60
N GLY A 52 6.64 -4.96 -0.33
CA GLY A 52 7.36 -3.70 -0.33
C GLY A 52 6.63 -2.59 -1.07
N ARG A 53 7.32 -1.47 -1.25
CA ARG A 53 6.84 -0.33 -2.04
C ARG A 53 7.83 0.14 -3.09
N CYS A 54 7.27 0.58 -4.21
CA CYS A 54 7.99 1.32 -5.24
C CYS A 54 8.28 2.74 -4.74
N VAL A 55 9.53 3.00 -4.39
CA VAL A 55 9.98 4.30 -3.87
C VAL A 55 11.13 4.84 -4.72
N PRO A 56 11.29 6.16 -4.82
CA PRO A 56 12.51 6.73 -5.40
C PRO A 56 13.68 6.43 -4.47
N SER A 57 14.66 5.66 -4.93
CA SER A 57 15.87 5.32 -4.17
C SER A 57 17.00 4.96 -5.14
N GLY A 58 18.23 5.32 -4.79
CA GLY A 58 19.43 4.85 -5.51
C GLY A 58 19.78 3.39 -5.20
N ALA A 59 19.08 2.75 -4.27
CA ALA A 59 19.30 1.34 -3.93
C ALA A 59 19.05 0.41 -5.13
N ASN A 60 19.74 -0.72 -5.15
CA ASN A 60 19.61 -1.80 -6.14
C ASN A 60 19.86 -1.41 -7.62
N ASN A 61 20.42 -0.23 -7.89
CA ASN A 61 20.85 0.21 -9.22
C ASN A 61 19.76 0.16 -10.31
N CYS A 62 18.51 0.51 -9.96
CA CYS A 62 17.39 0.55 -10.90
C CYS A 62 17.42 1.75 -11.89
N GLY A 63 18.48 2.55 -11.87
CA GLY A 63 18.67 3.71 -12.75
C GLY A 63 17.58 4.77 -12.52
N ALA A 64 16.85 5.11 -13.58
CA ALA A 64 15.75 6.08 -13.53
C ALA A 64 14.41 5.49 -13.06
N GLN A 65 14.35 4.17 -12.81
CA GLN A 65 13.14 3.50 -12.34
C GLN A 65 12.96 3.67 -10.83
N LEU A 66 11.75 3.39 -10.34
CA LEU A 66 11.52 3.26 -8.90
C LEU A 66 12.11 1.93 -8.41
N THR A 67 12.60 1.93 -7.18
CA THR A 67 13.16 0.74 -6.54
C THR A 67 12.10 0.10 -5.66
N CYS A 68 11.97 -1.23 -5.75
CA CYS A 68 11.14 -1.99 -4.84
C CYS A 68 11.93 -2.25 -3.55
N ILE A 69 11.46 -1.70 -2.45
CA ILE A 69 12.07 -1.85 -1.13
C ILE A 69 11.07 -2.50 -0.19
N GLU A 70 11.55 -3.50 0.55
CA GLU A 70 10.78 -4.25 1.55
C GLU A 70 10.16 -3.31 2.58
N ASP A 71 8.91 -3.56 2.98
CA ASP A 71 8.20 -2.71 3.95
C ASP A 71 8.99 -2.58 5.28
N SER A 72 9.74 -3.62 5.67
CA SER A 72 10.60 -3.62 6.86
C SER A 72 11.77 -2.62 6.82
N ARG A 73 12.13 -2.11 5.64
CA ARG A 73 13.21 -1.15 5.42
C ARG A 73 12.70 0.26 5.12
N LEU A 74 11.38 0.44 5.08
CA LEU A 74 10.74 1.72 4.78
C LEU A 74 10.40 2.48 6.06
N THR A 75 10.60 3.79 6.03
CA THR A 75 9.97 4.72 6.96
C THR A 75 8.82 5.40 6.21
N CYS A 76 7.63 5.44 6.82
CA CYS A 76 6.43 6.02 6.22
C CYS A 76 5.90 7.18 7.05
N ASP A 77 5.58 8.29 6.37
CA ASP A 77 4.83 9.40 6.94
C ASP A 77 3.34 9.19 6.67
N ALA A 78 2.55 8.97 7.73
CA ALA A 78 1.10 8.78 7.60
C ALA A 78 0.33 10.08 7.34
N ASN A 79 0.93 11.24 7.60
CA ASN A 79 0.31 12.56 7.45
C ASN A 79 0.51 13.13 6.04
N THR A 80 1.49 12.62 5.31
CA THR A 80 1.87 13.03 3.96
C THR A 80 1.47 11.95 2.98
N LEU A 81 0.53 12.28 2.09
CA LEU A 81 0.10 11.36 1.04
C LEU A 81 0.85 11.64 -0.26
N GLU A 82 1.41 10.60 -0.85
CA GLU A 82 1.97 10.59 -2.20
C GLU A 82 1.18 9.63 -3.07
N ARG A 83 0.56 10.16 -4.15
CA ARG A 83 -0.30 9.37 -5.06
C ARG A 83 -1.45 8.64 -4.34
N GLY A 84 -1.96 9.22 -3.25
CA GLY A 84 -3.09 8.68 -2.48
C GLY A 84 -2.70 7.63 -1.42
N ARG A 85 -1.40 7.48 -1.13
CA ARG A 85 -0.87 6.55 -0.11
C ARG A 85 0.11 7.26 0.81
N PRO A 86 0.30 6.80 2.06
CA PRO A 86 1.33 7.32 2.95
C PRO A 86 2.69 7.37 2.25
N LEU A 87 3.40 8.48 2.40
CA LEU A 87 4.72 8.68 1.82
C LEU A 87 5.70 7.75 2.53
N CYS A 88 6.09 6.66 1.86
CA CYS A 88 7.19 5.82 2.30
C CYS A 88 8.46 6.10 1.51
N ARG A 89 9.61 5.99 2.18
CA ARG A 89 10.96 6.04 1.61
C ARG A 89 11.85 5.03 2.32
N LEU A 90 12.96 4.69 1.70
CA LEU A 90 14.02 3.94 2.39
C LEU A 90 14.41 4.69 3.67
N ALA A 91 14.50 4.00 4.81
CA ALA A 91 14.75 4.63 6.10
C ALA A 91 16.01 5.52 6.10
N SER A 92 17.06 5.09 5.41
CA SER A 92 18.31 5.85 5.25
C SER A 92 18.18 7.14 4.42
N GLU A 93 17.06 7.34 3.72
CA GLU A 93 16.79 8.45 2.81
C GLU A 93 15.58 9.29 3.22
N PHE A 94 14.87 8.92 4.29
CA PHE A 94 13.60 9.54 4.67
C PHE A 94 13.71 11.03 5.03
N ASN A 95 14.80 11.46 5.71
CA ASN A 95 15.06 12.87 6.05
C ASN A 95 15.75 13.67 4.91
N LYS A 96 15.89 13.08 3.72
CA LYS A 96 16.48 13.76 2.56
C LYS A 96 15.41 14.26 1.56
N VAL A 97 14.14 14.05 1.89
CA VAL A 97 12.99 14.43 1.05
C VAL A 97 12.64 15.88 1.23
#